data_AF-A0A2E2YI48-F1
#
_entry.id   AF-A0A2E2YI48-F1
#
_cell.length_a   1.000
_cell.length_b   1.000
_cell.length_c   1.000
_cell.angle_alpha   90.00
_cell.angle_beta   90.00
_cell.angle_gamma   90.00
#
_symmetry.space_group_name_H-M   'P 1'
#
loop_
_entity.id
_entity.type
_entity.pdbx_description
1 polymer ?
#
loop_
_entity_poly.entity_id
_entity_poly.type
_entity_poly.pdbx_seq_one_letter_code
_entity_poly.pdbx_strand_id
1 'polypeptide(L)'
;MFKLQNFLKRYVWDPETTPYFTAISKLSRSQADNELFFFAIMFSVLFGVGTFTSITGQAPYGVSKAAAIYCFTIVSAVVLVGTVKNIYAAYYATSAPLVVLVTIFVYGFPTKMELIDELVLLVIVLCVARYMWRVITVCRVYSILPTREPENRTRRRLF
;
A
#
# COMPACT_ATOMS: atom_id res chain seq x y z
N MET A 1 10.07 30.33 -15.62
CA MET A 1 9.12 29.40 -16.26
C MET A 1 9.15 28.08 -15.49
N PHE A 2 8.14 27.84 -14.64
CA PHE A 2 8.02 26.65 -13.80
C PHE A 2 7.91 25.41 -14.69
N LYS A 3 8.96 24.59 -14.77
CA LYS A 3 8.91 23.32 -15.53
C LYS A 3 8.23 22.27 -14.64
N LEU A 4 6.90 22.24 -14.68
CA LEU A 4 6.06 21.26 -13.96
C LEU A 4 6.59 19.83 -14.10
N GLN A 5 7.08 19.47 -15.29
CA GLN A 5 7.72 18.19 -15.57
C GLN A 5 8.92 17.88 -14.67
N ASN A 6 9.79 18.86 -14.39
CA ASN A 6 10.94 18.67 -13.52
C ASN A 6 10.53 18.57 -12.04
N PHE A 7 9.46 19.25 -11.65
CA PHE A 7 8.88 19.12 -10.30
C PHE A 7 8.21 17.76 -10.09
N LEU A 8 7.36 17.33 -11.02
CA LEU A 8 6.71 16.01 -10.97
C LEU A 8 7.74 14.88 -10.98
N LYS A 9 8.77 14.98 -11.82
CA LYS A 9 9.85 14.00 -11.87
C LYS A 9 10.66 13.94 -10.57
N ARG A 10 10.81 15.08 -9.87
CA ARG A 10 11.57 15.17 -8.61
C ARG A 10 10.79 14.72 -7.38
N TYR A 11 9.46 14.81 -7.38
CA TYR A 11 8.64 14.50 -6.20
C TYR A 11 7.82 13.22 -6.35
N VAL A 12 7.30 12.92 -7.55
CA VAL A 12 6.50 11.73 -7.82
C VAL A 12 7.37 10.58 -8.34
N TRP A 13 8.40 10.91 -9.12
CA TRP A 13 9.24 9.96 -9.86
C TRP A 13 10.71 9.99 -9.46
N ASP A 14 11.01 10.18 -8.18
CA ASP A 14 12.38 10.06 -7.70
C ASP A 14 12.67 8.57 -7.39
N PRO A 15 13.55 7.91 -8.18
CA PRO A 15 13.84 6.50 -8.00
C PRO A 15 14.40 6.17 -6.61
N GLU A 16 14.87 7.16 -5.83
CA GLU A 16 15.30 6.92 -4.44
C GLU A 16 14.16 6.88 -3.43
N THR A 17 13.12 7.69 -3.62
CA THR A 17 12.02 7.83 -2.65
C THR A 17 10.77 7.06 -3.07
N THR A 18 10.54 6.86 -4.36
CA THR A 18 9.36 6.17 -4.92
C THR A 18 9.72 5.02 -5.89
N PRO A 19 10.46 3.98 -5.44
CA PRO A 19 10.99 2.91 -6.28
C PRO A 19 9.95 1.87 -6.74
N TYR A 20 8.68 2.22 -6.94
CA TYR A 20 7.58 1.25 -7.17
C TYR A 20 7.72 0.42 -8.45
N PHE A 21 8.36 0.98 -9.48
CA PHE A 21 8.60 0.32 -10.78
C PHE A 21 10.01 -0.27 -10.89
N THR A 22 10.83 -0.17 -9.85
CA THR A 22 12.16 -0.77 -9.86
C THR A 22 12.04 -2.27 -9.61
N ALA A 23 12.82 -3.04 -10.37
CA ALA A 23 12.92 -4.48 -10.14
C ALA A 23 13.51 -4.75 -8.75
N ILE A 24 12.93 -5.71 -8.03
CA ILE A 24 13.32 -6.05 -6.65
C ILE A 24 14.81 -6.42 -6.56
N SER A 25 15.37 -7.03 -7.61
CA SER A 25 16.80 -7.37 -7.69
C SER A 25 17.75 -6.17 -7.74
N LYS A 26 17.25 -4.97 -8.06
CA LYS A 26 18.02 -3.73 -8.16
C LYS A 26 17.75 -2.76 -7.01
N LEU A 27 16.95 -3.19 -6.03
CA LEU A 27 16.47 -2.35 -4.95
C LEU A 27 17.56 -2.19 -3.88
N SER A 28 17.78 -0.96 -3.40
CA SER A 28 18.62 -0.74 -2.22
C SER A 28 17.81 -0.94 -0.94
N ARG A 29 18.48 -1.17 0.20
CA ARG A 29 17.80 -1.26 1.50
C ARG A 29 16.99 0.02 1.83
N SER A 30 17.54 1.20 1.55
CA SER A 30 16.85 2.49 1.79
C SER A 30 15.60 2.67 0.91
N GLN A 31 15.66 2.22 -0.34
CA GLN A 31 14.51 2.21 -1.25
C GLN A 31 13.41 1.27 -0.73
N ALA A 32 13.78 0.10 -0.19
CA ALA A 32 12.84 -0.84 0.41
C ALA A 32 12.18 -0.23 1.66
N ASP A 33 12.94 0.47 2.50
CA ASP A 33 12.42 1.15 3.68
C ASP A 33 11.36 2.20 3.29
N ASN A 34 11.67 3.06 2.33
CA ASN A 34 10.74 4.09 1.85
C ASN A 34 9.45 3.49 1.28
N GLU A 35 9.57 2.42 0.51
CA GLU A 35 8.43 1.73 -0.07
C GLU A 35 7.53 1.07 0.96
N LEU A 36 8.11 0.32 1.91
CA LEU A 36 7.35 -0.34 2.97
C LEU A 36 6.71 0.69 3.91
N PHE A 37 7.38 1.82 4.16
CA PHE A 37 6.84 2.93 4.92
C PHE A 37 5.65 3.58 4.22
N PHE A 38 5.76 3.86 2.92
CA PHE A 38 4.65 4.43 2.15
C PHE A 38 3.46 3.48 2.07
N PHE A 39 3.72 2.20 1.82
CA PHE A 39 2.71 1.15 1.91
C PHE A 39 2.03 1.17 3.27
N ALA A 40 2.81 1.25 4.36
CA ALA A 40 2.27 1.26 5.70
C ALA A 40 1.34 2.44 5.96
N ILE A 41 1.71 3.65 5.54
CA ILE A 41 0.86 4.83 5.68
C ILE A 41 -0.42 4.68 4.85
N MET A 42 -0.31 4.35 3.57
CA MET A 42 -1.47 4.27 2.67
C MET A 42 -2.49 3.24 3.14
N PHE A 43 -2.03 2.04 3.50
CA PHE A 43 -2.92 0.98 3.97
C PHE A 43 -3.47 1.29 5.37
N SER A 44 -2.69 1.90 6.25
CA SER A 44 -3.19 2.30 7.58
C SER A 44 -4.29 3.35 7.46
N VAL A 45 -4.16 4.32 6.56
CA VAL A 45 -5.22 5.30 6.30
C VAL A 45 -6.46 4.63 5.71
N LEU A 46 -6.29 3.79 4.68
CA LEU A 46 -7.41 3.10 4.02
C LEU A 46 -8.22 2.24 5.00
N PHE A 47 -7.56 1.35 5.74
CA PHE A 47 -8.23 0.46 6.69
C PHE A 47 -8.60 1.16 8.00
N GLY A 48 -7.91 2.25 8.35
CA GLY A 48 -8.31 3.14 9.44
C GLY A 48 -9.68 3.75 9.15
N VAL A 49 -9.85 4.34 7.96
CA VAL A 49 -11.17 4.84 7.50
C VAL A 49 -12.19 3.71 7.47
N GLY A 50 -11.83 2.52 6.97
CA GLY A 50 -12.70 1.34 6.98
C GLY A 50 -13.16 0.93 8.38
N THR A 51 -12.30 1.06 9.40
CA THR A 51 -12.65 0.81 10.80
C THR A 51 -13.68 1.83 11.28
N PHE A 52 -13.43 3.12 11.03
CA PHE A 52 -14.36 4.19 11.43
C PHE A 52 -15.73 4.06 10.75
N THR A 53 -15.77 3.84 9.43
CA THR A 53 -17.04 3.72 8.69
C THR A 53 -17.85 2.49 9.08
N SER A 54 -17.17 1.40 9.46
CA SER A 54 -17.82 0.18 9.96
C SER A 54 -18.43 0.36 11.35
N ILE A 55 -17.88 1.24 12.19
CA ILE A 55 -18.41 1.55 13.53
C ILE A 55 -19.54 2.58 13.43
N THR A 56 -19.38 3.63 12.62
CA THR A 56 -20.38 4.70 12.48
C THR A 56 -21.58 4.30 11.62
N GLY A 57 -21.51 3.16 10.93
CA GLY A 57 -22.57 2.68 10.05
C GLY A 57 -22.65 3.41 8.71
N GLN A 58 -21.62 4.22 8.40
CA GLN A 58 -21.50 4.88 7.10
C GLN A 58 -21.01 3.94 5.99
N ALA A 59 -20.65 2.70 6.33
CA ALA A 59 -20.32 1.68 5.35
C ALA A 59 -21.59 1.27 4.54
N PRO A 60 -21.43 0.87 3.25
CA PRO A 60 -22.55 0.46 2.40
C PRO A 60 -23.42 -0.65 2.97
N TYR A 61 -22.82 -1.51 3.80
CA TYR A 61 -23.46 -2.67 4.43
C TYR A 61 -23.89 -2.39 5.89
N GLY A 62 -23.83 -1.14 6.35
CA GLY A 62 -24.20 -0.75 7.71
C GLY A 62 -23.13 -1.06 8.77
N VAL A 63 -23.56 -1.11 10.04
CA VAL A 63 -22.65 -1.30 11.18
C VAL A 63 -22.23 -2.77 11.29
N SER A 64 -20.93 -3.03 11.29
CA SER A 64 -20.38 -4.37 11.51
C SER A 64 -19.16 -4.34 12.44
N LYS A 65 -19.35 -4.90 13.65
CA LYS A 65 -18.29 -5.01 14.65
C LYS A 65 -17.15 -5.92 14.18
N ALA A 66 -17.48 -7.01 13.47
CA ALA A 66 -16.49 -7.94 12.95
C ALA A 66 -15.61 -7.28 11.88
N ALA A 67 -16.20 -6.50 10.97
CA ALA A 67 -15.46 -5.76 9.96
C ALA A 67 -14.55 -4.69 10.59
N ALA A 68 -15.04 -3.98 11.60
CA ALA A 68 -14.24 -2.98 12.33
C ALA A 68 -13.01 -3.62 13.01
N ILE A 69 -13.20 -4.74 13.72
CA ILE A 69 -12.10 -5.47 14.36
C ILE A 69 -11.09 -5.95 13.32
N TYR A 70 -11.56 -6.52 12.21
CA TYR A 70 -10.68 -6.99 11.14
C TYR A 70 -9.89 -5.84 10.48
N CYS A 71 -10.52 -4.72 10.17
CA CYS A 71 -9.83 -3.56 9.62
C CYS A 71 -8.75 -3.05 10.60
N PHE A 72 -9.04 -3.05 11.91
CA PHE A 72 -8.08 -2.66 12.93
C PHE A 72 -6.88 -3.62 13.06
N THR A 73 -7.11 -4.94 12.96
CA THR A 73 -6.01 -5.92 12.97
C THR A 73 -5.16 -5.80 11.70
N ILE A 74 -5.75 -5.49 10.55
CA ILE A 74 -5.02 -5.20 9.31
C ILE A 74 -4.16 -3.96 9.46
N VAL A 75 -4.68 -2.85 10.01
CA VAL A 75 -3.87 -1.65 10.31
C VAL A 75 -2.67 -2.02 11.19
N SER A 76 -2.91 -2.79 12.25
CA SER A 76 -1.83 -3.23 13.15
C SER A 76 -0.76 -4.05 12.43
N ALA A 77 -1.16 -4.98 11.56
CA ALA A 77 -0.23 -5.77 10.77
C ALA A 77 0.56 -4.93 9.76
N VAL A 78 -0.09 -3.98 9.12
CA VAL A 78 0.53 -3.05 8.16
C VAL A 78 1.58 -2.17 8.85
N VAL A 79 1.33 -1.70 10.07
CA VAL A 79 2.32 -0.97 10.89
C VAL A 79 3.53 -1.84 11.22
N LEU A 80 3.31 -3.12 11.56
CA LEU A 80 4.40 -4.08 11.80
C LEU A 80 5.24 -4.33 10.54
N VAL A 81 4.62 -4.33 9.35
CA VAL A 81 5.33 -4.42 8.07
C VAL A 81 6.19 -3.18 7.83
N GLY A 82 5.68 -1.97 8.09
CA GLY A 82 6.44 -0.73 7.90
C GLY A 82 7.62 -0.56 8.87
N THR A 83 7.47 -1.03 10.12
CA THR A 83 8.46 -0.82 11.19
C THR A 83 9.43 -1.99 11.30
N VAL A 84 8.92 -3.19 11.58
CA VAL A 84 9.69 -4.40 11.88
C VAL A 84 9.94 -5.25 10.63
N LYS A 85 9.17 -5.03 9.56
CA LYS A 85 9.29 -5.75 8.28
C LYS A 85 9.06 -7.25 8.42
N ASN A 86 8.18 -7.60 9.35
CA ASN A 86 7.83 -8.97 9.65
C ASN A 86 7.08 -9.61 8.46
N ILE A 87 7.61 -10.72 7.95
CA ILE A 87 7.06 -11.46 6.81
C ILE A 87 5.66 -12.01 7.13
N TYR A 88 5.42 -12.47 8.37
CA TYR A 88 4.11 -13.00 8.77
C TYR A 88 3.03 -11.92 8.77
N ALA A 89 3.39 -10.69 9.16
CA ALA A 89 2.49 -9.55 9.09
C ALA A 89 2.15 -9.18 7.63
N ALA A 90 3.11 -9.34 6.70
CA ALA A 90 2.86 -9.12 5.26
C ALA A 90 1.89 -10.18 4.68
N TYR A 91 2.03 -11.45 5.09
CA TYR A 91 1.05 -12.49 4.72
C TYR A 91 -0.34 -12.17 5.24
N TYR A 92 -0.45 -11.76 6.51
CA TYR A 92 -1.74 -11.38 7.07
C TYR A 92 -2.33 -10.16 6.36
N ALA A 93 -1.54 -9.13 6.06
CA ALA A 93 -2.02 -7.96 5.31
C ALA A 93 -2.55 -8.34 3.92
N THR A 94 -1.99 -9.37 3.28
CA THR A 94 -2.41 -9.87 1.95
C THR A 94 -3.81 -10.48 1.98
N SER A 95 -4.30 -10.92 3.15
CA SER A 95 -5.69 -11.37 3.28
C SER A 95 -6.69 -10.25 3.02
N ALA A 96 -6.32 -8.98 3.18
CA ALA A 96 -7.24 -7.85 3.00
C ALA A 96 -7.85 -7.73 1.59
N PRO A 97 -7.06 -7.65 0.49
CA PRO A 97 -7.64 -7.64 -0.85
C PRO A 97 -8.38 -8.94 -1.20
N LEU A 98 -7.97 -10.09 -0.65
CA LEU A 98 -8.68 -11.36 -0.87
C LEU A 98 -10.06 -11.35 -0.22
N VAL A 99 -10.17 -10.87 1.02
CA VAL A 99 -11.46 -10.69 1.70
C VAL A 99 -12.35 -9.74 0.91
N VAL A 100 -11.81 -8.62 0.41
CA VAL A 100 -12.57 -7.70 -0.45
C VAL A 100 -13.08 -8.39 -1.71
N LEU A 101 -12.24 -9.16 -2.41
CA LEU A 101 -12.67 -9.93 -3.60
C LEU A 101 -13.77 -10.93 -3.28
N VAL A 102 -13.63 -11.68 -2.17
CA VAL A 102 -14.66 -12.64 -1.73
C VAL A 102 -15.96 -11.92 -1.41
N THR A 103 -15.90 -10.75 -0.74
CA THR A 103 -17.11 -9.98 -0.44
C THR A 103 -17.81 -9.47 -1.70
N ILE A 104 -17.05 -9.00 -2.70
CA ILE A 104 -17.61 -8.57 -3.99
C ILE A 104 -18.25 -9.77 -4.72
N PHE A 105 -17.61 -10.94 -4.67
CA PHE A 105 -18.13 -12.14 -5.32
C PHE A 105 -19.41 -12.68 -4.66
N VAL A 106 -19.52 -12.61 -3.33
CA VAL A 106 -20.67 -13.15 -2.57
C VAL A 106 -21.83 -12.16 -2.49
N TYR A 107 -21.55 -10.89 -2.18
CA TYR A 107 -22.59 -9.87 -1.94
C TYR A 107 -22.86 -8.98 -3.17
N GLY A 108 -22.00 -9.04 -4.20
CA GLY A 108 -22.08 -8.16 -5.35
C GLY A 108 -21.57 -6.75 -5.07
N PHE A 109 -21.67 -5.89 -6.08
CA PHE A 109 -21.41 -4.46 -5.93
C PHE A 109 -22.64 -3.73 -5.36
N PRO A 110 -22.44 -2.60 -4.64
CA PRO A 110 -23.55 -1.77 -4.18
C PRO A 110 -24.39 -1.26 -5.36
N THR A 111 -25.71 -1.29 -5.22
CA THR A 111 -26.69 -0.93 -6.28
C THR A 111 -26.61 0.51 -6.80
N LYS A 112 -25.77 1.36 -6.18
CA LYS A 112 -25.57 2.77 -6.56
C LYS A 112 -24.36 2.98 -7.47
N MET A 113 -23.55 1.95 -7.75
CA MET A 113 -22.37 2.09 -8.61
C MET A 113 -22.75 1.93 -10.09
N GLU A 114 -22.19 2.79 -10.93
CA GLU A 114 -22.24 2.57 -12.37
C GLU A 114 -21.29 1.44 -12.77
N LEU A 115 -21.57 0.74 -13.88
CA LEU A 115 -20.75 -0.38 -14.35
C LEU A 115 -19.27 -0.02 -14.52
N ILE A 116 -18.99 1.22 -14.89
CA ILE A 116 -17.62 1.74 -15.02
C ILE A 116 -16.93 1.77 -13.64
N ASP A 117 -17.61 2.24 -12.61
CA ASP A 117 -17.07 2.31 -11.25
C ASP A 117 -16.80 0.91 -10.67
N GLU A 118 -17.68 -0.04 -10.95
CA GLU A 118 -17.50 -1.45 -10.56
C GLU A 118 -16.24 -2.05 -11.20
N LEU A 119 -16.07 -1.82 -12.51
CA LEU A 119 -14.93 -2.34 -13.27
C LEU A 119 -13.62 -1.69 -12.80
N VAL A 120 -13.63 -0.37 -12.56
CA VAL A 120 -12.49 0.37 -12.01
C VAL A 120 -12.13 -0.16 -10.62
N LEU A 121 -13.10 -0.36 -9.74
CA LEU A 121 -12.88 -0.90 -8.40
C LEU A 121 -12.26 -2.30 -8.47
N LEU A 122 -12.79 -3.18 -9.33
CA LEU A 122 -12.26 -4.53 -9.52
C LEU A 122 -10.80 -4.50 -10.00
N VAL A 123 -10.48 -3.66 -10.99
CA VAL A 123 -9.12 -3.48 -11.49
C VAL A 123 -8.19 -2.97 -10.39
N ILE A 124 -8.63 -1.99 -9.59
CA ILE A 124 -7.86 -1.48 -8.45
C ILE A 124 -7.58 -2.59 -7.44
N VAL A 125 -8.58 -3.39 -7.07
CA VAL A 125 -8.41 -4.49 -6.11
C VAL A 125 -7.45 -5.54 -6.63
N LEU A 126 -7.50 -5.88 -7.93
CA LEU A 126 -6.55 -6.81 -8.56
C LEU A 126 -5.12 -6.24 -8.59
N CYS A 127 -4.96 -4.96 -8.92
CA CYS A 127 -3.68 -4.27 -8.87
C CYS A 127 -3.10 -4.27 -7.45
N VAL A 128 -3.94 -4.04 -6.44
CA VAL A 128 -3.55 -4.10 -5.03
C VAL A 128 -3.14 -5.52 -4.64
N ALA A 129 -3.93 -6.54 -4.98
CA ALA A 129 -3.59 -7.94 -4.73
C ALA A 129 -2.23 -8.31 -5.36
N ARG A 130 -2.00 -7.85 -6.60
CA ARG A 130 -0.72 -8.04 -7.29
C ARG A 130 0.43 -7.29 -6.62
N TYR A 131 0.17 -6.12 -6.05
CA TYR A 131 1.14 -5.33 -5.29
C TYR A 131 1.50 -6.01 -3.96
N MET A 132 0.56 -6.68 -3.29
CA MET A 132 0.85 -7.41 -2.04
C MET A 132 1.93 -8.47 -2.23
N TRP A 133 1.96 -9.14 -3.38
CA TRP A 133 3.03 -10.10 -3.70
C TRP A 133 4.42 -9.44 -3.71
N ARG A 134 4.48 -8.19 -4.19
CA ARG A 134 5.72 -7.41 -4.19
C ARG A 134 6.14 -7.08 -2.77
N VAL A 135 5.23 -6.63 -1.91
CA VAL A 135 5.49 -6.34 -0.49
C VAL A 135 6.05 -7.57 0.24
N ILE A 136 5.43 -8.74 0.07
CA ILE A 136 5.92 -10.01 0.67
C ILE A 136 7.34 -10.31 0.20
N THR A 137 7.61 -10.14 -1.09
CA THR A 137 8.92 -10.41 -1.67
C THR A 137 9.96 -9.42 -1.13
N VAL A 138 9.62 -8.14 -1.03
CA VAL A 138 10.51 -7.12 -0.43
C VAL A 138 10.83 -7.48 1.02
N CYS A 139 9.85 -7.87 1.84
CA CYS A 139 10.09 -8.30 3.22
C CYS A 139 10.98 -9.56 3.31
N ARG A 140 10.82 -10.53 2.40
CA ARG A 140 11.67 -11.74 2.37
C ARG A 140 13.12 -11.43 2.02
N VAL A 141 13.32 -10.54 1.05
CA VAL A 141 14.65 -10.25 0.47
C VAL A 141 15.35 -9.12 1.25
N TYR A 142 14.64 -8.43 2.14
CA TYR A 142 15.13 -7.25 2.87
C TYR A 142 16.49 -7.45 3.57
N SER A 143 16.70 -8.61 4.19
CA SER A 143 17.93 -8.91 4.93
C SER A 143 19.16 -8.98 4.01
N ILE A 144 18.98 -9.37 2.74
CA ILE A 144 20.05 -9.54 1.75
C ILE A 144 20.25 -8.33 0.84
N LEU A 145 19.39 -7.31 0.92
CA LEU A 145 19.51 -6.12 0.08
C LEU A 145 20.79 -5.33 0.42
N PRO A 146 21.50 -4.81 -0.60
CA PRO A 146 22.69 -4.02 -0.38
C PRO A 146 22.34 -2.69 0.29
N THR A 147 23.12 -2.32 1.29
CA THR A 147 23.13 -0.96 1.84
C THR A 147 23.89 -0.07 0.85
N ARG A 148 23.17 0.69 0.02
CA ARG A 148 23.79 1.65 -0.90
C ARG A 148 24.30 2.84 -0.08
N GLU A 149 25.53 3.28 -0.32
CA GLU A 149 26.02 4.54 0.26
C GLU A 149 25.13 5.70 -0.22
N PRO A 150 24.77 6.65 0.65
CA PRO A 150 23.93 7.77 0.27
C PRO A 150 24.58 8.52 -0.89
N GLU A 151 23.91 8.58 -2.05
CA GLU A 151 24.40 9.32 -3.20
C GLU A 151 24.65 10.76 -2.75
N ASN A 152 25.86 11.24 -3.01
CA ASN A 152 26.46 12.44 -2.43
C ASN A 152 25.46 13.61 -2.43
N ARG A 153 24.91 13.94 -1.23
CA ARG A 153 23.91 15.01 -1.00
C ARG A 153 24.32 16.37 -1.58
N THR A 154 25.60 16.54 -1.92
CA THR A 154 26.19 17.74 -2.52
C THR A 154 25.53 18.16 -3.85
N ARG A 155 24.89 17.26 -4.62
CA ARG A 155 24.12 17.64 -5.83
C ARG A 155 22.69 18.13 -5.57
N ARG A 156 22.20 18.03 -4.32
CA ARG A 156 20.90 18.59 -3.90
C ARG A 156 21.07 19.94 -3.21
N ARG A 157 21.88 20.84 -3.77
CA ARG A 157 21.82 22.24 -3.32
C ARG A 157 20.44 22.79 -3.71
N LEU A 158 19.68 23.12 -2.68
CA LEU A 158 18.63 24.12 -2.74
C LEU A 158 19.34 25.39 -3.20
N PHE A 159 18.90 25.95 -4.33
CA PHE A 159 19.49 27.08 -5.06
C PHE A 159 20.70 26.74 -5.93
#